data_AF-A0A132N7D1-F1
#
_entry.id   AF-A0A132N7D1-F1
#
_cell.length_a   1.000
_cell.length_b   1.000
_cell.length_c   1.000
_cell.angle_alpha   90.00
_cell.angle_beta   90.00
_cell.angle_gamma   90.00
#
_symmetry.space_group_name_H-M   'P 1'
#
loop_
_entity.id
_entity.type
_entity.pdbx_description
1 polymer ?
#
loop_
_entity_poly.entity_id
_entity_poly.type
_entity_poly.pdbx_seq_one_letter_code
_entity_poly.pdbx_strand_id
1 'polypeptide(L)'
;MVRRLMIQALFFYLVLSTLGTILRLKLIFPLFPDLPYIHLLHAHSHIAFLGWANVALMALIIFFSFPEQGERLYAFKPFFWSLWFINSGLVLAFLAQAYGPISIAFSTLSVVLSVWFAILYFRHHTVSKTSRMAVRFVSTGVILYVSSAVGLVMVALSMAAKIGGEGLFHAGVYFYLHSQSNGWMIFSLLGTLLLFLHEQGIAPDERRLRLSWLLLMSGFLPSYLPQIYFLNPPGWLIALGILGTFGSWLGVFLFWRETFSHMLRSLLVPSLRMLFLYFVAAIMMKYGLEGIGSFPIVAAMIETNRPIIIGYLHLTLLGVVSSYIFLSLFGFGLVADRLGSSPSARSTSGLSTSPAPSERGFVYAYMFLSFAMVFLLFLWGLAIWSGFPVDGGRLNGMLAVISGLLAVIGLIPLRTLLTLKNVRHVTELRKRSG
;
A
#
# COMPACT_ATOMS: atom_id res chain seq x y z
N MET A 1 -14.53 -14.58 2.85
CA MET A 1 -14.55 -13.13 2.53
C MET A 1 -13.18 -12.62 2.15
N VAL A 2 -12.19 -12.72 3.04
CA VAL A 2 -10.79 -12.28 2.82
C VAL A 2 -10.24 -12.69 1.45
N ARG A 3 -10.35 -13.99 1.09
CA ARG A 3 -9.95 -14.48 -0.25
C ARG A 3 -10.59 -13.70 -1.40
N ARG A 4 -11.88 -13.36 -1.31
CA ARG A 4 -12.60 -12.61 -2.37
C ARG A 4 -12.10 -11.17 -2.46
N LEU A 5 -11.85 -10.51 -1.32
CA LEU A 5 -11.25 -9.17 -1.29
C LEU A 5 -9.84 -9.17 -1.87
N MET A 6 -9.04 -10.21 -1.58
CA MET A 6 -7.69 -10.31 -2.13
C MET A 6 -7.70 -10.61 -3.64
N ILE A 7 -8.64 -11.43 -4.13
CA ILE A 7 -8.87 -11.61 -5.57
C ILE A 7 -9.22 -10.27 -6.24
N GLN A 8 -10.10 -9.49 -5.61
CA GLN A 8 -10.46 -8.16 -6.10
C GLN A 8 -9.25 -7.22 -6.14
N ALA A 9 -8.45 -7.17 -5.07
CA ALA A 9 -7.23 -6.39 -5.03
C ALA A 9 -6.30 -6.79 -6.19
N LEU A 10 -6.04 -8.08 -6.36
CA LEU A 10 -5.16 -8.59 -7.43
C LEU A 10 -5.72 -8.32 -8.83
N PHE A 11 -7.04 -8.34 -9.01
CA PHE A 11 -7.64 -7.90 -10.27
C PHE A 11 -7.29 -6.43 -10.55
N PHE A 12 -7.47 -5.53 -9.58
CA PHE A 12 -7.10 -4.13 -9.74
C PHE A 12 -5.58 -3.90 -9.81
N TYR A 13 -4.76 -4.80 -9.28
CA TYR A 13 -3.31 -4.82 -9.53
C TYR A 13 -2.98 -5.08 -11.00
N LEU A 14 -3.70 -5.99 -11.65
CA LEU A 14 -3.53 -6.23 -13.09
C LEU A 14 -4.01 -5.02 -13.91
N VAL A 15 -5.13 -4.42 -13.54
CA VAL A 15 -5.63 -3.19 -14.18
C VAL A 15 -4.62 -2.05 -14.04
N LEU A 16 -4.16 -1.74 -12.82
CA LEU A 16 -3.21 -0.64 -12.61
C LEU A 16 -1.87 -0.86 -13.32
N SER A 17 -1.36 -2.09 -13.35
CA SER A 17 -0.07 -2.40 -13.99
C SER A 17 -0.16 -2.35 -15.51
N THR A 18 -1.31 -2.76 -16.07
CA THR A 18 -1.61 -2.58 -17.49
C THR A 18 -1.71 -1.09 -17.84
N LEU A 19 -2.45 -0.30 -17.05
CA LEU A 19 -2.52 1.16 -17.24
C LEU A 19 -1.15 1.82 -17.13
N GLY A 20 -0.31 1.40 -16.18
CA GLY A 20 1.07 1.90 -16.03
C GLY A 20 1.95 1.57 -17.23
N THR A 21 1.79 0.38 -17.81
CA THR A 21 2.49 -0.03 -19.04
C THR A 21 2.05 0.84 -20.22
N ILE A 22 0.75 1.03 -20.41
CA ILE A 22 0.20 1.88 -21.48
C ILE A 22 0.69 3.32 -21.32
N LEU A 23 0.70 3.86 -20.09
CA LEU A 23 1.22 5.20 -19.80
C LEU A 23 2.67 5.38 -20.27
N ARG A 24 3.55 4.41 -19.99
CA ARG A 24 4.95 4.48 -20.40
C ARG A 24 5.11 4.32 -21.90
N LEU A 25 4.38 3.41 -22.52
CA LEU A 25 4.42 3.22 -23.97
C LEU A 25 3.90 4.45 -24.73
N LYS A 26 2.88 5.15 -24.20
CA LYS A 26 2.33 6.37 -24.81
C LYS A 26 3.34 7.53 -24.88
N LEU A 27 4.39 7.49 -24.05
CA LEU A 27 5.49 8.48 -24.09
C LEU A 27 6.50 8.22 -25.24
N ILE A 28 6.41 7.07 -25.90
CA ILE A 28 7.35 6.61 -26.94
C ILE A 28 6.62 6.40 -28.26
N PHE A 29 5.41 5.87 -28.20
CA PHE A 29 4.55 5.56 -29.32
C PHE A 29 3.22 6.31 -29.20
N PRO A 30 2.62 6.77 -30.31
CA PRO A 30 1.32 7.46 -30.31
C PRO A 30 0.15 6.47 -30.10
N LEU A 31 0.18 5.71 -29.00
CA LEU A 31 -0.87 4.75 -28.64
C LEU A 31 -2.14 5.48 -28.17
N PHE A 32 -3.31 5.03 -28.66
CA PHE A 32 -4.63 5.56 -28.32
C PHE A 32 -4.71 7.09 -28.45
N PRO A 33 -4.61 7.66 -29.68
CA PRO A 33 -4.48 9.10 -29.89
C PRO A 33 -5.60 9.90 -29.21
N ASP A 34 -6.83 9.39 -29.20
CA ASP A 34 -8.01 10.04 -28.61
C ASP A 34 -8.09 9.95 -27.08
N LEU A 35 -7.21 9.18 -26.43
CA LEU A 35 -7.18 9.02 -24.97
C LEU A 35 -6.07 9.89 -24.36
N PRO A 36 -6.37 11.01 -23.68
CA PRO A 36 -5.35 11.89 -23.13
C PRO A 36 -4.47 11.21 -22.08
N TYR A 37 -3.18 11.56 -22.04
CA TYR A 37 -2.23 11.01 -21.07
C TYR A 37 -2.69 11.22 -19.62
N ILE A 38 -3.26 12.39 -19.32
CA ILE A 38 -3.71 12.76 -17.97
C ILE A 38 -4.88 11.89 -17.48
N HIS A 39 -5.75 11.43 -18.39
CA HIS A 39 -6.85 10.51 -18.06
C HIS A 39 -6.30 9.15 -17.59
N LEU A 40 -5.36 8.59 -18.35
CA LEU A 40 -4.65 7.36 -17.98
C LEU A 40 -3.90 7.53 -16.65
N LEU A 41 -3.25 8.68 -16.44
CA LEU A 41 -2.46 8.94 -15.23
C LEU A 41 -3.35 8.94 -14.00
N HIS A 42 -4.51 9.60 -14.06
CA HIS A 42 -5.46 9.60 -12.95
C HIS A 42 -6.06 8.22 -12.69
N ALA A 43 -6.43 7.47 -13.74
CA ALA A 43 -6.95 6.11 -13.58
C ALA A 43 -5.90 5.19 -12.93
N HIS A 44 -4.64 5.25 -13.39
CA HIS A 44 -3.54 4.47 -12.81
C HIS A 44 -3.30 4.80 -11.33
N SER A 45 -3.16 6.09 -11.00
CA SER A 45 -2.84 6.50 -9.63
C SER A 45 -3.97 6.19 -8.65
N HIS A 46 -5.23 6.49 -8.99
CA HIS A 46 -6.36 6.22 -8.09
C HIS A 46 -6.52 4.73 -7.82
N ILE A 47 -6.36 3.88 -8.83
CA ILE A 47 -6.50 2.42 -8.66
C ILE A 47 -5.30 1.82 -7.92
N ALA A 48 -4.11 2.42 -8.01
CA ALA A 48 -2.97 2.00 -7.22
C ALA A 48 -3.22 2.12 -5.70
N PHE A 49 -3.83 3.23 -5.27
CA PHE A 49 -4.22 3.42 -3.87
C PHE A 49 -5.53 2.70 -3.53
N LEU A 50 -6.62 3.01 -4.22
CA LEU A 50 -7.98 2.63 -3.84
C LEU A 50 -8.34 1.19 -4.24
N GLY A 51 -7.90 0.74 -5.41
CA GLY A 51 -8.24 -0.58 -5.96
C GLY A 51 -7.31 -1.69 -5.49
N TRP A 52 -6.01 -1.41 -5.41
CA TRP A 52 -4.99 -2.39 -4.99
C TRP A 52 -4.65 -2.28 -3.51
N ALA A 53 -3.91 -1.25 -3.11
CA ALA A 53 -3.30 -1.18 -1.78
C ALA A 53 -4.35 -1.18 -0.65
N ASN A 54 -5.38 -0.33 -0.77
CA ASN A 54 -6.40 -0.19 0.26
C ASN A 54 -7.25 -1.45 0.40
N VAL A 55 -7.71 -2.05 -0.70
CA VAL A 55 -8.49 -3.30 -0.66
C VAL A 55 -7.67 -4.44 -0.05
N ALA A 56 -6.39 -4.57 -0.43
CA ALA A 56 -5.52 -5.61 0.12
C ALA A 56 -5.29 -5.41 1.63
N LEU A 57 -4.97 -4.20 2.08
CA LEU A 57 -4.78 -3.91 3.51
C LEU A 57 -6.06 -4.10 4.32
N MET A 58 -7.22 -3.71 3.80
CA MET A 58 -8.52 -4.02 4.41
C MET A 58 -8.72 -5.53 4.55
N ALA A 59 -8.37 -6.31 3.52
CA ALA A 59 -8.46 -7.76 3.58
C ALA A 59 -7.54 -8.35 4.68
N LEU A 60 -6.32 -7.82 4.85
CA LEU A 60 -5.39 -8.22 5.90
C LEU A 60 -5.90 -7.86 7.30
N ILE A 61 -6.44 -6.66 7.49
CA ILE A 61 -7.06 -6.25 8.76
C ILE A 61 -8.26 -7.17 9.08
N ILE A 62 -9.11 -7.46 8.10
CA ILE A 62 -10.25 -8.37 8.28
C ILE A 62 -9.76 -9.78 8.64
N PHE A 63 -8.68 -10.25 8.02
CA PHE A 63 -8.11 -11.57 8.28
C PHE A 63 -7.64 -11.73 9.73
N PHE A 64 -6.94 -10.73 10.27
CA PHE A 64 -6.33 -10.82 11.61
C PHE A 64 -7.21 -10.28 12.75
N SER A 65 -8.07 -9.29 12.50
CA SER A 65 -8.77 -8.57 13.58
C SER A 65 -10.20 -9.07 13.86
N PHE A 66 -10.75 -9.94 13.02
CA PHE A 66 -12.15 -10.37 13.11
C PHE A 66 -12.25 -11.88 13.42
N PRO A 67 -12.87 -12.28 14.55
CA PRO A 67 -13.01 -13.68 14.91
C PRO A 67 -14.07 -14.40 14.07
N GLU A 68 -13.77 -15.67 13.75
CA GLU A 68 -14.58 -16.73 13.09
C GLU A 68 -15.57 -16.32 11.98
N GLN A 69 -15.59 -17.13 10.91
CA GLN A 69 -16.32 -16.87 9.68
C GLN A 69 -17.86 -17.03 9.78
N GLY A 70 -18.50 -16.39 10.76
CA GLY A 70 -19.93 -16.46 11.06
C GLY A 70 -20.73 -15.23 10.62
N GLU A 71 -21.86 -14.98 11.29
CA GLU A 71 -22.85 -13.99 10.83
C GLU A 71 -22.33 -12.55 10.73
N ARG A 72 -21.30 -12.21 11.51
CA ARG A 72 -20.65 -10.88 11.51
C ARG A 72 -20.05 -10.50 10.14
N LEU A 73 -19.75 -11.48 9.27
CA LEU A 73 -19.26 -11.24 7.91
C LEU A 73 -20.37 -10.94 6.89
N TYR A 74 -21.65 -11.19 7.19
CA TYR A 74 -22.74 -10.77 6.30
C TYR A 74 -22.82 -9.24 6.20
N ALA A 75 -22.50 -8.52 7.28
CA ALA A 75 -22.41 -7.06 7.29
C ALA A 75 -21.39 -6.50 6.28
N PHE A 76 -20.38 -7.31 5.90
CA PHE A 76 -19.37 -6.93 4.91
C PHE A 76 -19.76 -7.26 3.46
N LYS A 77 -20.83 -8.03 3.22
CA LYS A 77 -21.24 -8.37 1.84
C LYS A 77 -21.59 -7.13 1.00
N PRO A 78 -22.39 -6.17 1.50
CA PRO A 78 -22.65 -4.94 0.75
C PRO A 78 -21.37 -4.15 0.51
N PHE A 79 -20.53 -4.01 1.54
CA PHE A 79 -19.24 -3.31 1.47
C PHE A 79 -18.33 -3.87 0.36
N PHE A 80 -18.25 -5.20 0.23
CA PHE A 80 -17.48 -5.86 -0.83
C PHE A 80 -18.00 -5.51 -2.24
N TRP A 81 -19.31 -5.55 -2.47
CA TRP A 81 -19.86 -5.19 -3.78
C TRP A 81 -19.70 -3.71 -4.08
N SER A 82 -19.82 -2.85 -3.08
CA SER A 82 -19.55 -1.42 -3.21
C SER A 82 -18.10 -1.15 -3.62
N LEU A 83 -17.11 -1.89 -3.09
CA LEU A 83 -15.72 -1.78 -3.53
C LEU A 83 -15.57 -2.12 -5.02
N TRP A 84 -16.27 -3.14 -5.53
CA TRP A 84 -16.21 -3.52 -6.94
C TRP A 84 -16.79 -2.42 -7.82
N PHE A 85 -18.00 -1.98 -7.48
CA PHE A 85 -18.71 -0.93 -8.20
C PHE A 85 -17.89 0.37 -8.23
N ILE A 86 -17.40 0.82 -7.08
CA ILE A 86 -16.70 2.10 -6.97
C ILE A 86 -15.34 2.06 -7.66
N ASN A 87 -14.53 1.02 -7.44
CA ASN A 87 -13.21 0.95 -8.09
C ASN A 87 -13.32 0.75 -9.61
N SER A 88 -14.31 0.01 -10.10
CA SER A 88 -14.55 -0.11 -11.55
C SER A 88 -15.04 1.21 -12.13
N GLY A 89 -15.95 1.89 -11.42
CA GLY A 89 -16.42 3.23 -11.79
C GLY A 89 -15.29 4.27 -11.83
N LEU A 90 -14.36 4.23 -10.88
CA LEU A 90 -13.16 5.07 -10.87
C LEU A 90 -12.30 4.87 -12.12
N VAL A 91 -12.01 3.61 -12.51
CA VAL A 91 -11.27 3.31 -13.75
C VAL A 91 -11.96 3.97 -14.94
N LEU A 92 -13.24 3.64 -15.15
CA LEU A 92 -13.98 4.08 -16.34
C LEU A 92 -14.15 5.60 -16.36
N ALA A 93 -14.48 6.21 -15.23
CA ALA A 93 -14.71 7.64 -15.14
C ALA A 93 -13.42 8.44 -15.35
N PHE A 94 -12.28 8.04 -14.77
CA PHE A 94 -11.01 8.74 -14.99
C PHE A 94 -10.49 8.59 -16.42
N LEU A 95 -10.67 7.42 -17.03
CA LEU A 95 -10.34 7.23 -18.45
C LEU A 95 -11.20 8.11 -19.36
N ALA A 96 -12.49 8.29 -19.03
CA ALA A 96 -13.41 9.06 -19.86
C ALA A 96 -13.19 10.58 -19.73
N GLN A 97 -12.94 11.10 -18.52
CA GLN A 97 -13.08 12.54 -18.25
C GLN A 97 -12.09 13.13 -17.22
N ALA A 98 -11.02 12.42 -16.84
CA ALA A 98 -10.08 12.88 -15.81
C ALA A 98 -10.82 13.44 -14.56
N TYR A 99 -10.62 14.71 -14.19
CA TYR A 99 -11.39 15.38 -13.13
C TYR A 99 -12.71 15.97 -13.65
N GLY A 100 -13.63 15.10 -14.07
CA GLY A 100 -15.00 15.48 -14.38
C GLY A 100 -16.00 15.14 -13.26
N PRO A 101 -17.29 15.46 -13.42
CA PRO A 101 -18.31 15.26 -12.39
C PRO A 101 -18.47 13.80 -11.94
N ILE A 102 -18.52 12.85 -12.88
CA ILE A 102 -18.67 11.41 -12.60
C ILE A 102 -17.50 10.84 -11.78
N SER A 103 -16.25 11.15 -12.16
CA SER A 103 -15.05 10.70 -11.44
C SER A 103 -14.94 11.36 -10.06
N ILE A 104 -15.35 12.63 -9.92
CA ILE A 104 -15.48 13.27 -8.60
C ILE A 104 -16.53 12.55 -7.76
N ALA A 105 -17.69 12.18 -8.33
CA ALA A 105 -18.72 11.43 -7.61
C ALA A 105 -18.19 10.07 -7.12
N PHE A 106 -17.50 9.31 -7.97
CA PHE A 106 -16.87 8.05 -7.56
C PHE A 106 -15.76 8.23 -6.52
N SER A 107 -14.95 9.29 -6.62
CA SER A 107 -13.95 9.63 -5.61
C SER A 107 -14.60 9.96 -4.27
N THR A 108 -15.70 10.71 -4.27
CA THR A 108 -16.50 10.98 -3.05
C THR A 108 -17.08 9.70 -2.47
N LEU A 109 -17.62 8.81 -3.30
CA LEU A 109 -18.08 7.49 -2.84
C LEU A 109 -16.94 6.66 -2.23
N SER A 110 -15.72 6.77 -2.73
CA SER A 110 -14.55 6.11 -2.14
C SER A 110 -14.22 6.66 -0.74
N VAL A 111 -14.44 7.96 -0.50
CA VAL A 111 -14.34 8.56 0.85
C VAL A 111 -15.41 8.00 1.77
N VAL A 112 -16.66 7.91 1.29
CA VAL A 112 -17.75 7.29 2.07
C VAL A 112 -17.40 5.84 2.43
N LEU A 113 -16.80 5.07 1.50
CA LEU A 113 -16.29 3.73 1.79
C LEU A 113 -15.20 3.72 2.87
N SER A 114 -14.32 4.72 2.92
CA SER A 114 -13.31 4.81 3.97
C SER A 114 -13.93 4.95 5.37
N VAL A 115 -14.96 5.79 5.48
CA VAL A 115 -15.72 5.99 6.72
C VAL A 115 -16.50 4.73 7.08
N TRP A 116 -17.16 4.11 6.10
CA TRP A 116 -17.90 2.86 6.32
C TRP A 116 -16.97 1.74 6.80
N PHE A 117 -15.78 1.59 6.20
CA PHE A 117 -14.78 0.64 6.67
C PHE A 117 -14.35 0.92 8.10
N ALA A 118 -14.10 2.20 8.46
CA ALA A 118 -13.74 2.58 9.82
C ALA A 118 -14.84 2.22 10.82
N ILE A 119 -16.11 2.50 10.51
CA ILE A 119 -17.26 2.11 11.34
C ILE A 119 -17.29 0.58 11.54
N LEU A 120 -17.14 -0.19 10.46
CA LEU A 120 -17.13 -1.65 10.52
C LEU A 120 -15.96 -2.17 11.37
N TYR A 121 -14.77 -1.60 11.22
CA TYR A 121 -13.61 -1.95 12.03
C TYR A 121 -13.85 -1.65 13.51
N PHE A 122 -14.21 -0.43 13.89
CA PHE A 122 -14.37 -0.06 15.29
C PHE A 122 -15.54 -0.79 15.97
N ARG A 123 -16.60 -1.13 15.23
CA ARG A 123 -17.75 -1.89 15.77
C ARG A 123 -17.43 -3.37 16.05
N HIS A 124 -16.51 -3.96 15.31
CA HIS A 124 -16.34 -5.41 15.28
C HIS A 124 -14.93 -5.93 15.58
N HIS A 125 -13.91 -5.07 15.65
CA HIS A 125 -12.59 -5.47 16.09
C HIS A 125 -12.64 -6.00 17.53
N THR A 126 -11.99 -7.13 17.79
CA THR A 126 -11.99 -7.75 19.12
C THR A 126 -10.67 -7.57 19.84
N VAL A 127 -10.62 -6.59 20.75
CA VAL A 127 -9.42 -6.24 21.53
C VAL A 127 -8.96 -7.40 22.43
N SER A 128 -9.90 -8.18 23.00
CA SER A 128 -9.61 -9.20 24.02
C SER A 128 -8.81 -10.42 23.54
N LYS A 129 -8.62 -10.59 22.21
CA LYS A 129 -7.87 -11.70 21.61
C LYS A 129 -6.63 -11.24 20.82
N THR A 130 -6.23 -9.98 20.99
CA THR A 130 -5.20 -9.37 20.13
C THR A 130 -4.21 -8.54 20.93
N SER A 131 -2.97 -8.43 20.43
CA SER A 131 -1.96 -7.53 20.99
C SER A 131 -2.47 -6.08 21.05
N ARG A 132 -2.39 -5.46 22.24
CA ARG A 132 -2.82 -4.08 22.46
C ARG A 132 -2.12 -3.09 21.53
N MET A 133 -0.82 -3.28 21.30
CA MET A 133 -0.07 -2.42 20.36
C MET A 133 -0.48 -2.67 18.93
N ALA A 134 -0.72 -3.92 18.53
CA ALA A 134 -1.22 -4.22 17.20
C ALA A 134 -2.54 -3.49 16.90
N VAL A 135 -3.51 -3.54 17.83
CA VAL A 135 -4.77 -2.79 17.73
C VAL A 135 -4.51 -1.29 17.65
N ARG A 136 -3.59 -0.75 18.45
CA ARG A 136 -3.27 0.68 18.44
C ARG A 136 -2.74 1.13 17.08
N PHE A 137 -1.80 0.38 16.48
CA PHE A 137 -1.28 0.66 15.15
C PHE A 137 -2.39 0.58 14.09
N VAL A 138 -3.17 -0.51 14.05
CA VAL A 138 -4.27 -0.65 13.06
C VAL A 138 -5.31 0.46 13.21
N SER A 139 -5.74 0.76 14.44
CA SER A 139 -6.72 1.82 14.72
C SER A 139 -6.20 3.20 14.29
N THR A 140 -4.93 3.51 14.54
CA THR A 140 -4.31 4.75 14.03
C THR A 140 -4.33 4.79 12.51
N GLY A 141 -3.96 3.69 11.84
CA GLY A 141 -4.05 3.60 10.38
C GLY A 141 -5.47 3.89 9.89
N VAL A 142 -6.47 3.21 10.43
CA VAL A 142 -7.89 3.38 10.06
C VAL A 142 -8.36 4.82 10.23
N ILE A 143 -7.95 5.49 11.32
CA ILE A 143 -8.26 6.91 11.54
C ILE A 143 -7.61 7.76 10.46
N LEU A 144 -6.31 7.57 10.19
CA LEU A 144 -5.58 8.33 9.17
C LEU A 144 -6.09 8.06 7.75
N TYR A 145 -6.71 6.91 7.50
CA TYR A 145 -7.40 6.63 6.25
C TYR A 145 -8.59 7.56 6.03
N VAL A 146 -9.43 7.72 7.05
CA VAL A 146 -10.55 8.67 7.01
C VAL A 146 -10.03 10.11 6.97
N SER A 147 -9.01 10.44 7.76
CA SER A 147 -8.39 11.78 7.78
C SER A 147 -7.79 12.19 6.44
N SER A 148 -7.39 11.24 5.58
CA SER A 148 -6.88 11.55 4.24
C SER A 148 -7.89 12.35 3.39
N ALA A 149 -9.19 12.23 3.69
CA ALA A 149 -10.24 13.00 3.03
C ALA A 149 -10.07 14.52 3.19
N VAL A 150 -9.37 15.01 4.22
CA VAL A 150 -9.04 16.44 4.38
C VAL A 150 -8.29 16.97 3.16
N GLY A 151 -7.34 16.19 2.62
CA GLY A 151 -6.61 16.56 1.41
C GLY A 151 -7.51 16.67 0.18
N LEU A 152 -8.50 15.77 0.07
CA LEU A 152 -9.49 15.82 -1.01
C LEU A 152 -10.43 17.01 -0.86
N VAL A 153 -10.80 17.39 0.37
CA VAL A 153 -11.56 18.62 0.64
C VAL A 153 -10.76 19.85 0.22
N MET A 154 -9.47 19.92 0.52
CA MET A 154 -8.61 21.03 0.07
C MET A 154 -8.57 21.13 -1.46
N VAL A 155 -8.44 19.99 -2.16
CA VAL A 155 -8.52 19.93 -3.63
C VAL A 155 -9.87 20.42 -4.14
N ALA A 156 -10.97 19.94 -3.54
CA ALA A 156 -12.32 20.32 -3.94
C ALA A 156 -12.59 21.82 -3.71
N LEU A 157 -12.15 22.38 -2.58
CA LEU A 157 -12.27 23.81 -2.29
C LEU A 157 -11.47 24.66 -3.29
N SER A 158 -10.26 24.21 -3.65
CA SER A 158 -9.45 24.90 -4.66
C SER A 158 -10.12 24.89 -6.03
N MET A 159 -10.65 23.76 -6.48
CA MET A 159 -11.26 23.65 -7.81
C MET A 159 -12.66 24.29 -7.90
N ALA A 160 -13.54 24.02 -6.92
CA ALA A 160 -14.94 24.41 -6.99
C ALA A 160 -15.17 25.82 -6.45
N ALA A 161 -14.55 26.16 -5.32
CA ALA A 161 -14.70 27.48 -4.70
C ALA A 161 -13.61 28.48 -5.14
N LYS A 162 -12.62 28.04 -5.95
CA LYS A 162 -11.47 28.87 -6.39
C LYS A 162 -10.68 29.46 -5.22
N ILE A 163 -10.72 28.82 -4.05
CA ILE A 163 -10.04 29.28 -2.83
C ILE A 163 -8.60 28.78 -2.82
N GLY A 164 -7.63 29.67 -2.53
CA GLY A 164 -6.23 29.29 -2.31
C GLY A 164 -5.45 28.82 -3.56
N GLY A 165 -6.07 28.84 -4.74
CA GLY A 165 -5.43 28.58 -6.03
C GLY A 165 -4.71 27.23 -6.13
N GLU A 166 -3.70 27.17 -7.00
CA GLU A 166 -2.87 25.96 -7.21
C GLU A 166 -2.12 25.53 -5.94
N GLY A 167 -1.75 26.48 -5.08
CA GLY A 167 -1.07 26.18 -3.83
C GLY A 167 -1.90 25.27 -2.91
N LEU A 168 -3.18 25.61 -2.71
CA LEU A 168 -4.09 24.76 -1.91
C LEU A 168 -4.39 23.42 -2.58
N PHE A 169 -4.49 23.40 -3.91
CA PHE A 169 -4.66 22.17 -4.68
C PHE A 169 -3.50 21.19 -4.43
N HIS A 170 -2.27 21.64 -4.65
CA HIS A 170 -1.08 20.81 -4.47
C HIS A 170 -0.89 20.38 -3.01
N ALA A 171 -1.12 21.29 -2.06
CA ALA A 171 -1.12 20.95 -0.64
C ALA A 171 -2.15 19.84 -0.35
N GLY A 172 -3.37 19.94 -0.87
CA GLY A 172 -4.39 18.91 -0.70
C GLY A 172 -3.99 17.56 -1.27
N VAL A 173 -3.41 17.54 -2.47
CA VAL A 173 -2.88 16.31 -3.10
C VAL A 173 -1.77 15.70 -2.25
N TYR A 174 -0.77 16.49 -1.82
CA TYR A 174 0.32 15.98 -0.99
C TYR A 174 -0.17 15.51 0.37
N PHE A 175 -1.11 16.20 1.00
CA PHE A 175 -1.68 15.77 2.27
C PHE A 175 -2.43 14.44 2.12
N TYR A 176 -3.19 14.26 1.04
CA TYR A 176 -3.85 12.98 0.75
C TYR A 176 -2.81 11.87 0.58
N LEU A 177 -1.79 12.08 -0.25
CA LEU A 177 -0.73 11.10 -0.48
C LEU A 177 0.04 10.77 0.80
N HIS A 178 0.36 11.78 1.62
CA HIS A 178 1.02 11.61 2.91
C HIS A 178 0.14 10.83 3.89
N SER A 179 -1.14 11.19 4.02
CA SER A 179 -2.09 10.48 4.89
C SER A 179 -2.29 9.03 4.48
N GLN A 180 -2.31 8.74 3.18
CA GLN A 180 -2.38 7.37 2.68
C GLN A 180 -1.08 6.60 2.95
N SER A 181 0.06 7.16 2.51
CA SER A 181 1.32 6.43 2.41
C SER A 181 2.20 6.46 3.68
N ASN A 182 2.06 7.48 4.53
CA ASN A 182 2.72 7.58 5.85
C ASN A 182 1.76 7.31 7.01
N GLY A 183 0.46 7.49 6.79
CA GLY A 183 -0.58 7.18 7.76
C GLY A 183 -1.15 5.78 7.54
N TRP A 184 -2.30 5.73 6.85
CA TRP A 184 -3.09 4.51 6.63
C TRP A 184 -2.24 3.28 6.34
N MET A 185 -1.44 3.30 5.28
CA MET A 185 -0.73 2.10 4.81
C MET A 185 0.32 1.61 5.80
N ILE A 186 1.17 2.50 6.31
CA ILE A 186 2.28 2.14 7.21
C ILE A 186 1.74 1.65 8.54
N PHE A 187 0.80 2.39 9.15
CA PHE A 187 0.23 1.98 10.43
C PHE A 187 -0.55 0.67 10.31
N SER A 188 -1.32 0.47 9.24
CA SER A 188 -2.04 -0.77 9.00
C SER A 188 -1.11 -1.97 8.77
N LEU A 189 -0.04 -1.82 7.99
CA LEU A 189 0.90 -2.92 7.72
C LEU A 189 1.75 -3.26 8.96
N LEU A 190 2.16 -2.27 9.76
CA LEU A 190 2.91 -2.53 11.00
C LEU A 190 1.98 -3.18 12.04
N GLY A 191 0.74 -2.71 12.14
CA GLY A 191 -0.26 -3.27 13.04
C GLY A 191 -0.63 -4.71 12.68
N THR A 192 -0.86 -5.01 11.40
CA THR A 192 -1.15 -6.38 10.95
C THR A 192 0.06 -7.32 11.07
N LEU A 193 1.30 -6.82 10.92
CA LEU A 193 2.51 -7.58 11.24
C LEU A 193 2.57 -7.95 12.73
N LEU A 194 2.23 -7.02 13.63
CA LEU A 194 2.15 -7.32 15.07
C LEU A 194 1.05 -8.33 15.39
N LEU A 195 -0.09 -8.30 14.68
CA LEU A 195 -1.13 -9.33 14.81
C LEU A 195 -0.61 -10.70 14.38
N PHE A 196 0.11 -10.78 13.26
CA PHE A 196 0.75 -12.01 12.81
C PHE A 196 1.73 -12.55 13.87
N LEU A 197 2.63 -11.73 14.42
CA LEU A 197 3.55 -12.15 15.49
C LEU A 197 2.79 -12.65 16.73
N HIS A 198 1.69 -11.99 17.09
CA HIS A 198 0.85 -12.41 18.20
C HIS A 198 0.21 -13.79 17.96
N GLU A 199 -0.27 -14.08 16.75
CA GLU A 199 -0.79 -15.41 16.39
C GLU A 199 0.30 -16.51 16.44
N GLN A 200 1.57 -16.13 16.23
CA GLN A 200 2.73 -17.03 16.41
C GLN A 200 3.14 -17.18 17.88
N GLY A 201 2.39 -16.64 18.84
CA GLY A 201 2.72 -16.67 20.27
C GLY A 201 3.89 -15.75 20.65
N ILE A 202 4.30 -14.85 19.74
CA ILE A 202 5.41 -13.91 19.97
C ILE A 202 4.84 -12.60 20.51
N ALA A 203 5.34 -12.17 21.67
CA ALA A 203 4.98 -10.90 22.30
C ALA A 203 6.22 -10.00 22.40
N PRO A 204 6.44 -9.07 21.44
CA PRO A 204 7.54 -8.11 21.53
C PRO A 204 7.31 -7.10 22.67
N ASP A 205 8.37 -6.41 23.08
CA ASP A 205 8.34 -5.44 24.18
C ASP A 205 7.35 -4.29 23.93
N GLU A 206 6.29 -4.23 24.74
CA GLU A 206 5.22 -3.24 24.58
C GLU A 206 5.71 -1.81 24.77
N ARG A 207 6.71 -1.56 25.64
CA ARG A 207 7.24 -0.22 25.91
C ARG A 207 7.98 0.31 24.70
N ARG A 208 8.80 -0.52 24.05
CA ARG A 208 9.53 -0.17 22.82
C ARG A 208 8.59 0.04 21.65
N LEU A 209 7.60 -0.84 21.47
CA LEU A 209 6.55 -0.67 20.45
C LEU A 209 5.71 0.60 20.68
N ARG A 210 5.42 0.94 21.94
CA ARG A 210 4.71 2.18 22.29
C ARG A 210 5.53 3.41 21.95
N LEU A 211 6.83 3.42 22.22
CA LEU A 211 7.71 4.53 21.84
C LEU A 211 7.79 4.68 20.31
N SER A 212 7.92 3.56 19.60
CA SER A 212 7.87 3.52 18.13
C SER A 212 6.56 4.14 17.60
N TRP A 213 5.41 3.70 18.12
CA TRP A 213 4.10 4.24 17.75
C TRP A 213 3.98 5.74 18.04
N LEU A 214 4.44 6.19 19.22
CA LEU A 214 4.40 7.60 19.61
C LEU A 214 5.21 8.46 18.65
N LEU A 215 6.43 8.05 18.30
CA LEU A 215 7.30 8.78 17.37
C LEU A 215 6.72 8.85 15.96
N LEU A 216 6.15 7.75 15.46
CA LEU A 216 5.46 7.71 14.17
C LEU A 216 4.23 8.63 14.17
N MET A 217 3.42 8.59 15.23
CA MET A 217 2.19 9.37 15.31
C MET A 217 2.47 10.85 15.50
N SER A 218 3.42 11.22 16.38
CA SER A 218 3.81 12.61 16.60
C SER A 218 4.57 13.18 15.42
N GLY A 219 5.34 12.36 14.69
CA GLY A 219 6.04 12.74 13.46
C GLY A 219 5.14 12.84 12.23
N PHE A 220 3.95 12.25 12.24
CA PHE A 220 3.04 12.20 11.08
C PHE A 220 2.70 13.59 10.53
N LEU A 221 2.09 14.48 11.32
CA LEU A 221 1.72 15.81 10.83
C LEU A 221 2.94 16.69 10.53
N PRO A 222 3.97 16.76 11.38
CA PRO A 222 5.18 17.52 11.09
C PRO A 222 5.87 17.08 9.78
N SER A 223 5.99 15.79 9.50
CA SER A 223 6.67 15.27 8.28
C SER A 223 5.92 15.57 6.96
N TYR A 224 4.73 16.17 7.01
CA TYR A 224 4.06 16.71 5.83
C TYR A 224 4.64 18.08 5.41
N LEU A 225 5.17 18.86 6.35
CA LEU A 225 5.64 20.24 6.09
C LEU A 225 6.69 20.34 4.97
N PRO A 226 7.67 19.41 4.85
CA PRO A 226 8.60 19.45 3.72
C PRO A 226 7.94 19.25 2.34
N GLN A 227 6.79 18.58 2.27
CA GLN A 227 6.08 18.36 1.00
C GLN A 227 5.37 19.62 0.50
N ILE A 228 5.19 20.62 1.37
CA ILE A 228 4.61 21.92 1.03
C ILE A 228 5.65 23.04 1.12
N TYR A 229 6.92 22.72 0.89
CA TYR A 229 8.00 23.69 0.92
C TYR A 229 7.77 24.84 -0.08
N PHE A 230 7.19 24.57 -1.25
CA PHE A 230 6.74 25.57 -2.24
C PHE A 230 5.81 26.67 -1.69
N LEU A 231 5.16 26.46 -0.53
CA LEU A 231 4.37 27.50 0.15
C LEU A 231 5.23 28.48 0.96
N ASN A 232 6.56 28.32 0.94
CA ASN A 232 7.54 29.12 1.67
C ASN A 232 7.23 29.20 3.18
N PRO A 233 7.11 28.07 3.90
CA PRO A 233 6.81 28.08 5.32
C PRO A 233 7.91 28.77 6.13
N PRO A 234 7.58 29.49 7.22
CA PRO A 234 8.56 30.10 8.11
C PRO A 234 9.53 29.06 8.71
N GLY A 235 10.74 29.50 9.06
CA GLY A 235 11.84 28.62 9.48
C GLY A 235 11.51 27.67 10.64
N TRP A 236 10.64 28.07 11.57
CA TRP A 236 10.21 27.20 12.67
C TRP A 236 9.34 26.01 12.20
N LEU A 237 8.54 26.17 11.15
CA LEU A 237 7.79 25.08 10.52
C LEU A 237 8.73 24.16 9.73
N ILE A 238 9.75 24.71 9.07
CA ILE A 238 10.80 23.91 8.42
C ILE A 238 11.51 23.03 9.46
N ALA A 239 11.96 23.62 10.57
CA ALA A 239 12.61 22.89 11.66
C ALA A 239 11.69 21.80 12.23
N LEU A 240 10.41 22.12 12.45
CA LEU A 240 9.40 21.13 12.89
C LEU A 240 9.25 19.99 11.87
N GLY A 241 9.26 20.29 10.58
CA GLY A 241 9.18 19.29 9.51
C GLY A 241 10.36 18.33 9.48
N ILE A 242 11.57 18.86 9.65
CA ILE A 242 12.80 18.05 9.79
C ILE A 242 12.70 17.15 11.02
N LEU A 243 12.40 17.72 12.20
CA LEU A 243 12.26 16.96 13.45
C LEU A 243 11.19 15.86 13.35
N GLY A 244 10.06 16.18 12.72
CA GLY A 244 8.99 15.25 12.43
C GLY A 244 9.40 14.04 11.60
N THR A 245 10.15 14.32 10.54
CA THR A 245 10.59 13.29 9.59
C THR A 245 11.63 12.36 10.22
N PHE A 246 12.62 12.91 10.93
CA PHE A 246 13.59 12.12 11.68
C PHE A 246 12.94 11.37 12.86
N GLY A 247 11.95 11.97 13.51
CA GLY A 247 11.13 11.30 14.53
C GLY A 247 10.43 10.06 13.97
N SER A 248 9.75 10.19 12.83
CA SER A 248 9.13 9.06 12.13
C SER A 248 10.14 7.99 11.71
N TRP A 249 11.29 8.38 11.16
CA TRP A 249 12.38 7.46 10.81
C TRP A 249 12.87 6.67 12.03
N LEU A 250 13.12 7.36 13.16
CA LEU A 250 13.49 6.72 14.43
C LEU A 250 12.37 5.78 14.93
N GLY A 251 11.11 6.19 14.79
CA GLY A 251 9.95 5.37 15.14
C GLY A 251 9.92 4.04 14.38
N VAL A 252 10.14 4.06 13.07
CA VAL A 252 10.26 2.85 12.24
C VAL A 252 11.50 2.04 12.58
N PHE A 253 12.64 2.70 12.82
CA PHE A 253 13.85 2.03 13.24
C PHE A 253 13.65 1.24 14.53
N LEU A 254 13.02 1.84 15.54
CA LEU A 254 12.70 1.18 16.81
C LEU A 254 11.70 0.02 16.64
N PHE A 255 10.73 0.15 15.73
CA PHE A 255 9.81 -0.95 15.40
C PHE A 255 10.59 -2.17 14.90
N TRP A 256 11.49 -1.96 13.93
CA TRP A 256 12.26 -3.04 13.33
C TRP A 256 13.29 -3.60 14.29
N ARG A 257 13.96 -2.76 15.07
CA ARG A 257 14.86 -3.23 16.13
C ARG A 257 14.18 -4.23 17.06
N GLU A 258 12.90 -4.02 17.34
CA GLU A 258 12.11 -4.89 18.22
C GLU A 258 11.55 -6.12 17.50
N THR A 259 11.10 -6.01 16.25
CA THR A 259 10.35 -7.09 15.57
C THR A 259 11.17 -7.90 14.54
N PHE A 260 12.32 -7.40 14.10
CA PHE A 260 13.07 -7.95 12.95
C PHE A 260 13.53 -9.38 13.18
N SER A 261 14.15 -9.67 14.33
CA SER A 261 14.68 -11.01 14.62
C SER A 261 13.55 -12.04 14.75
N HIS A 262 12.42 -11.65 15.35
CA HIS A 262 11.23 -12.47 15.46
C HIS A 262 10.62 -12.81 14.10
N MET A 263 10.49 -11.80 13.22
CA MET A 263 10.01 -12.00 11.85
C MET A 263 10.95 -12.87 11.02
N LEU A 264 12.26 -12.65 11.12
CA LEU A 264 13.23 -13.43 10.35
C LEU A 264 13.24 -14.91 10.77
N ARG A 265 13.02 -15.19 12.06
CA ARG A 265 12.90 -16.55 12.61
C ARG A 265 11.58 -17.22 12.22
N SER A 266 10.47 -16.48 12.19
CA SER A 266 9.16 -17.04 11.85
C SER A 266 9.04 -17.42 10.36
N LEU A 267 9.74 -16.70 9.48
CA LEU A 267 9.80 -17.03 8.06
C LEU A 267 10.84 -18.12 7.83
N LEU A 268 10.43 -19.37 7.55
CA LEU A 268 11.36 -20.49 7.30
C LEU A 268 11.80 -20.60 5.83
N VAL A 269 10.96 -20.13 4.91
CA VAL A 269 11.17 -20.24 3.47
C VAL A 269 12.16 -19.16 2.98
N PRO A 270 13.26 -19.52 2.28
CA PRO A 270 14.27 -18.56 1.85
C PRO A 270 13.75 -17.42 0.98
N SER A 271 12.86 -17.70 0.01
CA SER A 271 12.27 -16.66 -0.85
C SER A 271 11.45 -15.64 -0.05
N LEU A 272 10.72 -16.08 0.97
CA LEU A 272 9.93 -15.20 1.84
C LEU A 272 10.81 -14.41 2.80
N ARG A 273 11.89 -15.01 3.32
CA ARG A 273 12.93 -14.27 4.07
C ARG A 273 13.54 -13.16 3.22
N MET A 274 13.91 -13.45 1.97
CA MET A 274 14.44 -12.44 1.06
C MET A 274 13.43 -11.32 0.76
N LEU A 275 12.16 -11.67 0.53
CA LEU A 275 11.11 -10.68 0.33
C LEU A 275 10.91 -9.80 1.57
N PHE A 276 10.98 -10.40 2.76
CA PHE A 276 10.94 -9.66 4.02
C PHE A 276 12.13 -8.70 4.17
N LEU A 277 13.35 -9.15 3.89
CA LEU A 277 14.54 -8.29 3.91
C LEU A 277 14.43 -7.15 2.89
N TYR A 278 13.94 -7.42 1.68
CA TYR A 278 13.68 -6.41 0.67
C TYR A 278 12.65 -5.38 1.14
N PHE A 279 11.54 -5.85 1.73
CA PHE A 279 10.52 -4.98 2.32
C PHE A 279 11.08 -4.08 3.43
N VAL A 280 11.87 -4.64 4.36
CA VAL A 280 12.53 -3.88 5.44
C VAL A 280 13.52 -2.86 4.86
N ALA A 281 14.32 -3.25 3.86
CA ALA A 281 15.23 -2.32 3.19
C ALA A 281 14.47 -1.19 2.48
N ALA A 282 13.37 -1.50 1.79
CA ALA A 282 12.55 -0.52 1.09
C ALA A 282 11.90 0.50 2.05
N ILE A 283 11.37 0.07 3.20
CA ILE A 283 10.76 1.00 4.16
C ILE A 283 11.81 1.86 4.86
N MET A 284 13.00 1.31 5.16
CA MET A 284 14.11 2.11 5.70
C MET A 284 14.60 3.13 4.68
N MET A 285 14.73 2.73 3.41
CA MET A 285 15.09 3.64 2.31
C MET A 285 14.04 4.73 2.13
N LYS A 286 12.75 4.40 2.16
CA LYS A 286 11.64 5.36 2.07
C LYS A 286 11.77 6.47 3.13
N TYR A 287 11.87 6.11 4.41
CA TYR A 287 11.99 7.11 5.47
C TYR A 287 13.35 7.82 5.46
N GLY A 288 14.42 7.16 5.00
CA GLY A 288 15.71 7.80 4.78
C GLY A 288 15.66 8.89 3.71
N LEU A 289 14.98 8.61 2.58
CA LEU A 289 14.73 9.57 1.51
C LEU A 289 13.84 10.73 1.97
N GLU A 290 12.82 10.47 2.79
CA GLU A 290 12.05 11.56 3.41
C GLU A 290 12.92 12.43 4.31
N GLY A 291 13.79 11.81 5.12
CA GLY A 291 14.75 12.54 5.96
C GLY A 291 15.67 13.45 5.14
N ILE A 292 16.25 12.93 4.06
CA ILE A 292 17.09 13.71 3.13
C ILE A 292 16.27 14.79 2.42
N GLY A 293 15.06 14.46 1.97
CA GLY A 293 14.13 15.39 1.31
C GLY A 293 13.56 16.47 2.24
N SER A 294 13.73 16.35 3.56
CA SER A 294 13.25 17.34 4.52
C SER A 294 14.11 18.62 4.58
N PHE A 295 15.33 18.57 4.04
CA PHE A 295 16.21 19.74 4.00
C PHE A 295 15.81 20.68 2.85
N PRO A 296 15.73 22.02 3.08
CA PRO A 296 15.26 22.99 2.09
C PRO A 296 15.90 22.90 0.70
N ILE A 297 17.23 22.72 0.64
CA ILE A 297 17.98 22.61 -0.62
C ILE A 297 17.51 21.40 -1.43
N VAL A 298 17.25 20.28 -0.76
CA VAL A 298 16.79 19.04 -1.41
C VAL A 298 15.31 19.13 -1.75
N ALA A 299 14.48 19.69 -0.88
CA ALA A 299 13.05 19.89 -1.12
C ALA A 299 12.80 20.71 -2.39
N ALA A 300 13.47 21.86 -2.53
CA ALA A 300 13.38 22.71 -3.72
C ALA A 300 13.81 21.98 -5.01
N MET A 301 14.79 21.08 -4.91
CA MET A 301 15.22 20.26 -6.04
C MET A 301 14.18 19.20 -6.42
N ILE A 302 13.59 18.52 -5.43
CA ILE A 302 12.57 17.49 -5.66
C ILE A 302 11.37 18.06 -6.40
N GLU A 303 10.94 19.29 -6.07
CA GLU A 303 9.79 19.97 -6.68
C GLU A 303 9.87 20.03 -8.21
N THR A 304 11.08 20.17 -8.77
CA THR A 304 11.29 20.26 -10.23
C THR A 304 11.65 18.92 -10.87
N ASN A 305 11.92 17.87 -10.08
CA ASN A 305 12.45 16.60 -10.55
C ASN A 305 11.39 15.48 -10.51
N ARG A 306 10.54 15.43 -11.54
CA ARG A 306 9.43 14.47 -11.64
C ARG A 306 9.86 13.00 -11.51
N PRO A 307 10.96 12.51 -12.13
CA PRO A 307 11.40 11.13 -11.95
C PRO A 307 11.67 10.74 -10.49
N ILE A 308 12.22 11.66 -9.66
CA ILE A 308 12.43 11.41 -8.22
C ILE A 308 11.11 11.23 -7.50
N ILE A 309 10.14 12.11 -7.74
CA ILE A 309 8.79 12.02 -7.13
C ILE A 309 8.13 10.69 -7.52
N ILE A 310 8.17 10.34 -8.81
CA ILE A 310 7.59 9.09 -9.31
C ILE A 310 8.33 7.89 -8.71
N GLY A 311 9.66 7.92 -8.62
CA GLY A 311 10.50 6.89 -8.01
C GLY A 311 10.16 6.65 -6.54
N TYR A 312 10.00 7.73 -5.77
CA TYR A 312 9.58 7.67 -4.37
C TYR A 312 8.17 7.05 -4.20
N LEU A 313 7.20 7.44 -5.03
CA LEU A 313 5.86 6.85 -5.00
C LEU A 313 5.89 5.36 -5.36
N HIS A 314 6.71 4.95 -6.34
CA HIS A 314 6.88 3.54 -6.70
C HIS A 314 7.63 2.75 -5.63
N LEU A 315 8.65 3.32 -4.99
CA LEU A 315 9.30 2.70 -3.83
C LEU A 315 8.29 2.42 -2.72
N THR A 316 7.41 3.38 -2.45
CA THR A 316 6.41 3.26 -1.40
C THR A 316 5.34 2.22 -1.75
N LEU A 317 4.76 2.29 -2.95
CA LEU A 317 3.67 1.37 -3.32
C LEU A 317 4.16 -0.02 -3.72
N LEU A 318 5.22 -0.12 -4.54
CA LEU A 318 5.81 -1.40 -4.93
C LEU A 318 6.74 -1.91 -3.83
N GLY A 319 7.84 -1.20 -3.56
CA GLY A 319 8.88 -1.68 -2.63
C GLY A 319 8.37 -1.98 -1.21
N VAL A 320 7.49 -1.13 -0.66
CA VAL A 320 6.98 -1.28 0.71
C VAL A 320 5.64 -2.03 0.74
N VAL A 321 4.57 -1.40 0.24
CA VAL A 321 3.19 -1.88 0.45
C VAL A 321 2.93 -3.21 -0.27
N SER A 322 3.28 -3.29 -1.55
CA SER A 322 3.06 -4.51 -2.34
C SER A 322 3.94 -5.67 -1.86
N SER A 323 5.20 -5.42 -1.51
CA SER A 323 6.07 -6.45 -0.90
C SER A 323 5.47 -7.01 0.38
N TYR A 324 4.92 -6.15 1.25
CA TYR A 324 4.24 -6.61 2.46
C TYR A 324 2.96 -7.42 2.16
N ILE A 325 2.16 -6.99 1.18
CA ILE A 325 0.95 -7.72 0.77
C ILE A 325 1.33 -9.10 0.23
N PHE A 326 2.34 -9.21 -0.64
CA PHE A 326 2.80 -10.51 -1.17
C PHE A 326 3.45 -11.38 -0.10
N LEU A 327 4.22 -10.78 0.81
CA LEU A 327 4.76 -11.48 1.98
C LEU A 327 3.62 -12.05 2.83
N SER A 328 2.57 -11.27 3.08
CA SER A 328 1.40 -11.72 3.83
C SER A 328 0.65 -12.82 3.08
N LEU A 329 0.45 -12.66 1.76
CA LEU A 329 -0.27 -13.60 0.89
C LEU A 329 0.36 -15.00 0.94
N PHE A 330 1.68 -15.08 0.75
CA PHE A 330 2.41 -16.34 0.68
C PHE A 330 2.96 -16.82 2.02
N GLY A 331 3.19 -15.92 2.98
CA GLY A 331 3.81 -16.21 4.27
C GLY A 331 2.84 -16.32 5.45
N PHE A 332 1.76 -15.55 5.49
CA PHE A 332 0.86 -15.53 6.67
C PHE A 332 -0.33 -16.48 6.53
N GLY A 333 -0.24 -17.45 5.61
CA GLY A 333 -1.24 -18.51 5.45
C GLY A 333 -2.54 -18.09 4.74
N LEU A 334 -2.58 -16.92 4.10
CA LEU A 334 -3.72 -16.50 3.26
C LEU A 334 -3.96 -17.43 2.06
N VAL A 335 -2.88 -18.02 1.53
CA VAL A 335 -2.92 -19.09 0.52
C VAL A 335 -2.87 -20.49 1.16
N ALA A 336 -2.25 -20.62 2.34
CA ALA A 336 -2.09 -21.89 3.05
C ALA A 336 -3.35 -22.29 3.84
N ASP A 337 -4.48 -22.39 3.16
CA ASP A 337 -5.70 -23.01 3.66
C ASP A 337 -5.87 -24.39 3.01
N ARG A 338 -4.77 -25.16 2.92
CA ARG A 338 -4.79 -26.52 2.34
C ARG A 338 -5.32 -27.59 3.28
N LEU A 339 -5.53 -27.30 4.55
CA LEU A 339 -6.18 -28.22 5.49
C LEU A 339 -7.05 -27.38 6.42
N GLY A 340 -8.35 -27.68 6.46
CA GLY A 340 -9.35 -26.96 7.25
C GLY A 340 -9.10 -27.06 8.74
N SER A 341 -8.19 -26.23 9.26
CA SER A 341 -7.82 -26.23 10.65
C SER A 341 -8.21 -24.90 11.31
N SER A 342 -8.88 -25.03 12.45
CA SER A 342 -9.26 -23.95 13.37
C SER A 342 -8.13 -22.95 13.61
N PRO A 343 -8.41 -21.68 13.96
CA PRO A 343 -7.40 -20.71 14.42
C PRO A 343 -6.43 -21.27 15.47
N SER A 344 -6.85 -22.23 16.31
CA SER A 344 -6.00 -22.89 17.31
C SER A 344 -4.95 -23.84 16.73
N ALA A 345 -5.13 -24.33 15.50
CA ALA A 345 -4.17 -25.19 14.81
C ALA A 345 -3.15 -24.38 13.96
N ARG A 346 -3.33 -23.06 13.84
CA ARG A 346 -2.38 -22.15 13.18
C ARG A 346 -1.15 -21.86 14.03
N SER A 347 -1.23 -21.99 15.37
CA SER A 347 -0.11 -21.65 16.25
C SER A 347 0.96 -22.75 16.37
N THR A 348 0.64 -24.00 15.99
CA THR A 348 1.52 -25.17 16.18
C THR A 348 2.19 -25.65 14.89
N SER A 349 1.68 -25.27 13.73
CA SER A 349 2.28 -25.60 12.44
C SER A 349 3.04 -24.40 11.88
N GLY A 350 4.31 -24.24 12.28
CA GLY A 350 5.16 -23.18 11.74
C GLY A 350 5.15 -23.21 10.21
N LEU A 351 4.53 -22.21 9.57
CA LEU A 351 4.62 -21.83 8.15
C LEU A 351 4.88 -22.97 7.11
N SER A 352 4.29 -24.16 7.30
CA SER A 352 4.88 -25.39 6.75
C SER A 352 4.56 -25.69 5.28
N THR A 353 3.71 -24.90 4.62
CA THR A 353 3.52 -25.06 3.18
C THR A 353 4.49 -24.15 2.45
N SER A 354 5.61 -24.71 2.02
CA SER A 354 6.51 -24.02 1.08
C SER A 354 5.71 -23.56 -0.15
N PRO A 355 5.86 -22.29 -0.59
CA PRO A 355 5.21 -21.79 -1.78
C PRO A 355 5.53 -22.68 -2.98
N ALA A 356 4.55 -22.83 -3.88
CA ALA A 356 4.74 -23.56 -5.12
C ALA A 356 5.95 -23.00 -5.91
N PRO A 357 6.62 -23.80 -6.76
CA PRO A 357 7.73 -23.31 -7.57
C PRO A 357 7.42 -22.02 -8.34
N SER A 358 6.20 -21.89 -8.89
CA SER A 358 5.72 -20.68 -9.57
C SER A 358 5.62 -19.46 -8.65
N GLU A 359 5.24 -19.66 -7.38
CA GLU A 359 5.12 -18.59 -6.38
C GLU A 359 6.50 -18.13 -5.92
N ARG A 360 7.46 -19.05 -5.77
CA ARG A 360 8.87 -18.70 -5.51
C ARG A 360 9.47 -17.92 -6.67
N GLY A 361 9.24 -18.37 -7.91
CA GLY A 361 9.65 -17.66 -9.12
C GLY A 361 9.05 -16.26 -9.20
N PHE A 362 7.76 -16.11 -8.88
CA PHE A 362 7.10 -14.81 -8.77
C PHE A 362 7.81 -13.88 -7.77
N VAL A 363 8.11 -14.35 -6.56
CA VAL A 363 8.75 -13.52 -5.52
C VAL A 363 10.09 -12.95 -6.00
N TYR A 364 10.95 -13.79 -6.59
CA TYR A 364 12.24 -13.34 -7.11
C TYR A 364 12.10 -12.35 -8.28
N ALA A 365 11.24 -12.67 -9.25
CA ALA A 365 10.98 -11.80 -10.39
C ALA A 365 10.41 -10.44 -9.95
N TYR A 366 9.47 -10.46 -9.02
CA TYR A 366 8.86 -9.26 -8.45
C TYR A 366 9.89 -8.36 -7.74
N MET A 367 10.75 -8.93 -6.90
CA MET A 367 11.80 -8.18 -6.23
C MET A 367 12.74 -7.52 -7.23
N PHE A 368 13.22 -8.28 -8.23
CA PHE A 368 14.12 -7.76 -9.25
C PHE A 368 13.48 -6.65 -10.09
N LEU A 369 12.27 -6.89 -10.62
CA LEU A 369 11.58 -5.93 -11.49
C LEU A 369 11.17 -4.66 -10.73
N SER A 370 10.66 -4.78 -9.50
CA SER A 370 10.30 -3.60 -8.70
C SER A 370 11.53 -2.79 -8.29
N PHE A 371 12.63 -3.45 -7.92
CA PHE A 371 13.90 -2.77 -7.66
C PHE A 371 14.41 -2.05 -8.91
N ALA A 372 14.45 -2.73 -10.06
CA ALA A 372 14.94 -2.16 -11.32
C ALA A 372 14.11 -0.92 -11.74
N MET A 373 12.78 -0.99 -11.63
CA MET A 373 11.87 0.15 -11.87
C MET A 373 12.26 1.36 -11.02
N VAL A 374 12.34 1.15 -9.69
CA VAL A 374 12.62 2.22 -8.73
C VAL A 374 14.03 2.77 -8.92
N PHE A 375 15.01 1.90 -9.11
CA PHE A 375 16.40 2.26 -9.32
C PHE A 375 16.59 3.10 -10.58
N LEU A 376 16.00 2.70 -11.71
CA LEU A 376 16.06 3.46 -12.96
C LEU A 376 15.41 4.84 -12.84
N LEU A 377 14.32 4.96 -12.07
CA LEU A 377 13.67 6.27 -11.83
C LEU A 377 14.54 7.21 -11.00
N PHE A 378 15.19 6.70 -9.95
CA PHE A 378 16.13 7.50 -9.16
C PHE A 378 17.39 7.83 -9.95
N LEU A 379 17.94 6.90 -10.73
CA LEU A 379 19.09 7.14 -11.59
C LEU A 379 18.77 8.21 -12.63
N TRP A 380 17.58 8.17 -13.23
CA TRP A 380 17.11 9.20 -14.14
C TRP A 380 17.04 10.56 -13.45
N GLY A 381 16.44 10.61 -12.25
CA GLY A 381 16.36 11.83 -11.45
C GLY A 381 17.74 12.41 -11.12
N LEU A 382 18.69 11.56 -10.72
CA LEU A 382 20.06 11.95 -10.40
C LEU A 382 20.82 12.45 -11.64
N ALA A 383 20.61 11.82 -12.79
CA ALA A 383 21.22 12.25 -14.05
C ALA A 383 20.71 13.64 -14.48
N ILE A 384 19.40 13.90 -14.37
CA ILE A 384 18.83 15.25 -14.59
C ILE A 384 19.49 16.26 -13.64
N TRP A 385 19.60 15.91 -12.36
CA TRP A 385 20.20 16.80 -11.37
C TRP A 385 21.68 17.08 -11.65
N SER A 386 22.43 16.08 -12.11
CA SER A 386 23.85 16.21 -12.43
C SER A 386 24.11 16.86 -13.80
N GLY A 387 23.07 17.28 -14.53
CA GLY A 387 23.18 17.83 -15.88
C GLY A 387 23.63 16.81 -16.94
N PHE A 388 23.56 15.51 -16.64
CA PHE A 388 23.94 14.46 -17.57
C PHE A 388 22.82 14.26 -18.60
N PRO A 389 23.12 14.22 -19.91
CA PRO A 389 22.10 14.01 -20.92
C PRO A 389 21.50 12.61 -20.79
N VAL A 390 20.16 12.53 -20.78
CA VAL A 390 19.43 11.27 -20.65
C VAL A 390 18.50 11.07 -21.84
N ASP A 391 18.60 9.93 -22.50
CA ASP A 391 17.62 9.51 -23.50
C ASP A 391 16.33 9.05 -22.78
N GLY A 392 15.40 10.00 -22.64
CA GLY A 392 14.10 9.75 -22.02
C GLY A 392 13.26 8.70 -22.77
N GLY A 393 13.45 8.55 -24.08
CA GLY A 393 12.74 7.54 -24.89
C GLY A 393 13.18 6.13 -24.52
N ARG A 394 14.50 5.88 -24.51
CA ARG A 394 15.08 4.60 -24.09
C ARG A 394 14.70 4.23 -22.66
N LEU A 395 14.82 5.18 -21.72
CA LEU A 395 14.45 4.91 -20.33
C LEU A 395 12.97 4.60 -20.17
N ASN A 396 12.07 5.36 -20.81
CA ASN A 396 10.65 5.01 -20.79
C ASN A 396 10.39 3.64 -21.41
N GLY A 397 11.15 3.23 -22.44
CA GLY A 397 11.06 1.91 -23.05
C GLY A 397 11.41 0.80 -22.07
N MET A 398 12.52 0.96 -21.35
CA MET A 398 12.91 0.03 -20.28
C MET A 398 11.85 -0.04 -19.17
N LEU A 399 11.36 1.11 -18.71
CA LEU A 399 10.31 1.18 -17.68
C LEU A 399 8.98 0.59 -18.15
N ALA A 400 8.64 0.71 -19.44
CA ALA A 400 7.46 0.08 -20.04
C ALA A 400 7.59 -1.45 -20.03
N VAL A 401 8.74 -1.98 -20.44
CA VAL A 401 9.01 -3.43 -20.40
C VAL A 401 8.92 -3.95 -18.96
N ILE A 402 9.54 -3.27 -17.99
CA ILE A 402 9.48 -3.68 -16.58
C ILE A 402 8.03 -3.65 -16.08
N SER A 403 7.25 -2.60 -16.38
CA SER A 403 5.83 -2.51 -16.03
C SER A 403 5.01 -3.66 -16.62
N GLY A 404 5.25 -3.98 -17.90
CA GLY A 404 4.57 -5.07 -18.59
C GLY A 404 4.90 -6.44 -17.98
N LEU A 405 6.16 -6.67 -17.64
CA LEU A 405 6.59 -7.89 -16.95
C LEU A 405 5.95 -8.01 -15.56
N LEU A 406 5.88 -6.91 -14.79
CA LEU A 406 5.18 -6.87 -13.50
C LEU A 406 3.69 -7.23 -13.65
N ALA A 407 3.03 -6.74 -14.70
CA ALA A 407 1.64 -7.10 -14.99
C ALA A 407 1.49 -8.59 -15.29
N VAL A 408 2.36 -9.16 -16.14
CA VAL A 408 2.32 -10.59 -16.50
C VAL A 408 2.56 -11.48 -15.29
N ILE A 409 3.60 -11.22 -14.50
CA ILE A 409 3.87 -12.05 -13.31
C ILE A 409 2.78 -11.90 -12.24
N GLY A 410 2.07 -10.76 -12.22
CA GLY A 410 0.90 -10.53 -11.36
C GLY A 410 -0.24 -11.53 -11.56
N LEU A 411 -0.30 -12.22 -12.70
CA LEU A 411 -1.28 -13.29 -12.95
C LEU A 411 -1.06 -14.51 -12.04
N ILE A 412 0.17 -14.73 -11.57
CA ILE A 412 0.54 -15.88 -10.71
C ILE A 412 -0.22 -15.83 -9.38
N PRO A 413 -0.09 -14.79 -8.52
CA PRO A 413 -0.83 -14.73 -7.27
C PRO A 413 -2.36 -14.76 -7.47
N LEU A 414 -2.88 -14.16 -8.55
CA LEU A 414 -4.30 -14.21 -8.86
C LEU A 414 -4.76 -15.63 -9.18
N ARG A 415 -4.03 -16.35 -10.06
CA ARG A 415 -4.31 -17.75 -10.40
C ARG A 415 -4.22 -18.65 -9.17
N THR A 416 -3.21 -18.45 -8.33
CA THR A 416 -3.08 -19.17 -7.05
C THR A 416 -4.37 -19.02 -6.25
N LEU A 417 -4.85 -17.80 -6.01
CA LEU A 417 -6.08 -17.60 -5.24
C LEU A 417 -7.34 -18.10 -5.94
N LEU A 418 -7.44 -18.07 -7.27
CA LEU A 418 -8.61 -18.59 -7.99
C LEU A 418 -8.67 -20.12 -7.95
N THR A 419 -7.53 -20.80 -7.98
CA THR A 419 -7.45 -22.27 -8.05
C THR A 419 -7.51 -22.98 -6.69
N LEU A 420 -7.44 -22.24 -5.57
CA LEU A 420 -7.69 -22.80 -4.24
C LEU A 420 -9.09 -23.43 -4.19
N LYS A 421 -9.17 -24.76 -3.99
CA LYS A 421 -10.45 -25.47 -3.82
C LYS A 421 -11.16 -24.91 -2.58
N ASN A 422 -12.45 -24.64 -2.69
CA ASN A 422 -13.26 -24.31 -1.51
C ASN A 422 -13.31 -25.56 -0.61
N VAL A 423 -12.72 -25.47 0.58
CA VAL A 423 -12.67 -26.55 1.59
C VAL A 423 -14.08 -27.06 1.98
N ARG A 424 -15.15 -26.31 1.67
CA ARG A 424 -16.54 -26.75 1.86
C ARG A 424 -16.88 -28.10 1.24
N HIS A 425 -16.19 -28.56 0.18
CA HIS A 425 -16.47 -29.88 -0.41
C HIS A 425 -15.84 -31.07 0.33
N VAL A 426 -14.83 -30.85 1.19
CA VAL A 426 -14.17 -31.96 1.90
C VAL A 426 -14.99 -32.38 3.13
N THR A 427 -15.69 -31.45 3.76
CA THR A 427 -16.54 -31.74 4.93
C THR A 427 -17.85 -32.45 4.54
N GLU A 428 -18.41 -32.17 3.35
CA GLU A 428 -19.60 -32.89 2.87
C GLU A 428 -19.30 -34.32 2.42
N LEU A 429 -18.13 -34.58 1.84
CA LEU A 429 -17.71 -35.94 1.49
C LEU A 429 -17.48 -36.80 2.74
N ARG A 430 -16.96 -36.21 3.82
CA ARG A 430 -16.76 -36.91 5.11
C ARG A 430 -18.07 -37.17 5.88
N LYS A 431 -19.11 -36.36 5.64
CA LYS A 431 -20.47 -36.57 6.20
C LYS A 431 -21.33 -37.53 5.39
N ARG A 432 -20.95 -37.86 4.15
CA ARG A 432 -21.62 -38.87 3.32
C ARG A 432 -20.93 -40.24 3.37
N SER A 433 -19.76 -40.33 4.01
CA SER A 433 -18.95 -41.55 4.11
C SER A 433 -18.87 -42.11 5.54
N GLY A 434 -19.74 -41.68 6.44
CA GLY A 434 -19.92 -42.19 7.80
C GLY A 434 -21.39 -42.08 8.16
#